data_AF-A0A956BYC6-F1
#
_entry.id   AF-A0A956BYC6-F1
#
_cell.length_a   1.000
_cell.length_b   1.000
_cell.length_c   1.000
_cell.angle_alpha   90.00
_cell.angle_beta   90.00
_cell.angle_gamma   90.00
#
_symmetry.space_group_name_H-M   'P 1'
#
loop_
_entity.id
_entity.type
_entity.pdbx_description
1 polymer ?
#
loop_
_entity_poly.entity_id
_entity_poly.type
_entity_poly.pdbx_seq_one_letter_code
_entity_poly.pdbx_strand_id
1 'polypeptide(L)'
;MLSGSTTRFARHSLLLAVFLFGIGCSDDLDARTSPRDAGADGSTGMDGSLDGGLGVDGAVETCGWAPFNGGIVGGVVNAIGFDLRTKGRVFATAGSRTYLSDDGGDSWRTQSRDVLVRELDLPTDDPESLIGGSPDGIVASSDRGQTWTTLSLNGLNVTAVASAPSDPRTVYAA
;
A
#
# COMPACT_ATOMS: atom_id res chain seq x y z
N MET A 1 33.37 12.02 30.54
CA MET A 1 32.15 11.19 30.43
C MET A 1 31.48 11.54 29.11
N LEU A 2 31.68 10.71 28.08
CA LEU A 2 31.15 10.93 26.73
C LEU A 2 29.79 10.23 26.64
N SER A 3 28.72 11.01 26.45
CA SER A 3 27.37 10.48 26.21
C SER A 3 27.25 10.08 24.74
N GLY A 4 27.14 8.78 24.48
CA GLY A 4 26.92 8.23 23.15
C GLY A 4 25.46 8.38 22.73
N SER A 5 25.19 9.26 21.77
CA SER A 5 23.90 9.32 21.09
C SER A 5 23.78 8.15 20.12
N THR A 6 22.86 7.23 20.41
CA THR A 6 22.55 6.08 19.56
C THR A 6 21.70 6.55 18.38
N THR A 7 22.32 6.85 17.25
CA THR A 7 21.61 7.10 15.99
C THR A 7 20.97 5.80 15.51
N ARG A 8 19.64 5.71 15.57
CA ARG A 8 18.88 4.61 14.95
C ARG A 8 18.92 4.81 13.44
N PHE A 9 19.60 3.91 12.73
CA PHE A 9 19.49 3.77 11.28
C PHE A 9 18.09 3.20 10.96
N ALA A 10 17.26 4.00 10.29
CA ALA A 10 16.06 3.49 9.65
C ALA A 10 16.48 2.55 8.50
N ARG A 11 15.91 1.35 8.50
CA ARG A 11 16.31 0.25 7.62
C ARG A 11 15.87 0.48 6.19
N HIS A 12 16.72 0.01 5.29
CA HIS A 12 16.67 0.15 3.84
C HIS A 12 15.46 -0.57 3.23
N SER A 13 14.85 0.09 2.24
CA SER A 13 13.92 -0.50 1.27
C SER A 13 14.63 -1.60 0.47
N LEU A 14 13.96 -2.75 0.35
CA LEU A 14 14.37 -3.85 -0.52
C LEU A 14 13.10 -4.40 -1.18
N LEU A 15 13.12 -4.47 -2.51
CA LEU A 15 12.02 -4.86 -3.40
C LEU A 15 11.45 -6.26 -3.07
N LEU A 16 10.13 -6.40 -3.17
CA LEU A 16 9.48 -7.60 -3.71
C LEU A 16 8.07 -7.27 -4.20
N ALA A 17 7.65 -7.90 -5.30
CA ALA A 17 6.35 -7.75 -5.96
C ALA A 17 5.19 -7.53 -4.96
N VAL A 18 4.63 -6.31 -4.96
CA VAL A 18 3.43 -6.01 -4.20
C VAL A 18 2.25 -6.57 -4.97
N PHE A 19 1.87 -7.81 -4.67
CA PHE A 19 0.47 -8.18 -4.81
C PHE A 19 -0.31 -7.27 -3.85
N LEU A 20 -1.40 -6.65 -4.33
CA LEU A 20 -2.25 -5.75 -3.56
C LEU A 20 -2.96 -6.53 -2.45
N PHE A 21 -2.22 -6.87 -1.41
CA PHE A 21 -2.70 -7.34 -0.13
C PHE A 21 -2.36 -6.29 0.92
N GLY A 22 -3.37 -5.75 1.59
CA GLY A 22 -3.25 -4.85 2.73
C GLY A 22 -3.71 -5.59 3.99
N ILE A 23 -3.15 -5.28 5.16
CA ILE A 23 -3.62 -5.88 6.43
C ILE A 23 -4.94 -5.17 6.77
N GLY A 24 -6.06 -5.85 6.52
CA GLY A 24 -7.40 -5.42 6.92
C GLY A 24 -7.99 -6.41 7.92
N CYS A 25 -8.46 -5.91 9.06
CA CYS A 25 -9.37 -6.68 9.92
C CYS A 25 -10.79 -6.40 9.37
N SER A 26 -11.50 -7.42 8.87
CA SER A 26 -12.89 -7.26 8.43
C SER A 26 -13.84 -7.42 9.62
N ASP A 27 -14.55 -6.35 9.98
CA ASP A 27 -15.69 -6.44 10.89
C ASP A 27 -16.85 -7.13 10.17
N ASP A 28 -16.99 -8.44 10.33
CA ASP A 28 -18.13 -9.21 9.82
C ASP A 28 -19.34 -9.02 10.77
N LEU A 29 -19.92 -7.82 10.76
CA LEU A 29 -21.12 -7.44 11.53
C LEU A 29 -22.26 -7.02 10.61
N ASP A 30 -22.47 -7.72 9.49
CA ASP A 30 -23.70 -7.60 8.68
C ASP A 30 -24.37 -8.95 8.43
N ALA A 31 -24.50 -9.76 9.48
CA ALA A 31 -25.50 -10.84 9.54
C ALA A 31 -26.81 -10.32 10.17
N ARG A 32 -27.50 -9.38 9.48
CA ARG A 32 -28.93 -9.10 9.74
C ARG A 32 -29.80 -9.72 8.65
N THR A 33 -29.90 -11.04 8.68
CA THR A 33 -31.08 -11.75 8.17
C THR A 33 -31.72 -12.48 9.35
N SER A 34 -32.83 -11.92 9.84
CA SER A 34 -33.74 -12.59 10.77
C SER A 34 -34.42 -13.76 10.07
N PRO A 35 -34.51 -14.94 10.70
CA PRO A 35 -35.76 -15.67 10.67
C PRO A 35 -36.22 -16.01 12.10
N ARG A 36 -37.31 -15.35 12.52
CA ARG A 36 -38.32 -16.04 13.33
C ARG A 36 -38.93 -17.13 12.44
N ASP A 37 -39.24 -18.26 13.05
CA ASP A 37 -39.94 -19.44 12.51
C ASP A 37 -39.04 -20.60 12.06
N ALA A 38 -38.65 -21.44 13.03
CA ALA A 38 -38.59 -22.89 12.83
C ALA A 38 -38.91 -23.58 14.17
N GLY A 39 -40.04 -24.28 14.17
CA GLY A 39 -40.59 -24.99 15.33
C GLY A 39 -39.84 -26.26 15.69
N ALA A 40 -40.14 -26.74 16.89
CA ALA A 40 -39.61 -27.95 17.48
C ALA A 40 -40.04 -29.23 16.76
N ASP A 41 -39.11 -30.17 16.61
CA ASP A 41 -39.33 -31.59 16.80
C ASP A 41 -38.10 -32.24 17.44
N GLY A 42 -38.34 -33.30 18.21
CA GLY A 42 -37.36 -33.91 19.10
C GLY A 42 -36.84 -35.26 18.61
N SER A 43 -35.65 -35.60 19.11
CA SER A 43 -35.31 -36.85 19.81
C SER A 43 -34.00 -37.53 19.36
N THR A 44 -33.17 -37.75 20.38
CA THR A 44 -32.19 -38.84 20.61
C THR A 44 -30.90 -38.93 19.79
N GLY A 45 -29.79 -39.01 20.53
CA GLY A 45 -28.54 -39.62 20.07
C GLY A 45 -27.29 -39.02 20.71
N MET A 46 -26.96 -39.44 21.94
CA MET A 46 -25.62 -39.22 22.50
C MET A 46 -24.69 -40.36 22.05
N ASP A 47 -23.56 -40.03 21.43
CA ASP A 47 -22.30 -40.76 21.60
C ASP A 47 -21.18 -39.76 21.94
N GLY A 48 -20.45 -40.08 23.00
CA GLY A 48 -19.62 -39.13 23.73
C GLY A 48 -18.26 -38.87 23.10
N SER A 49 -17.84 -37.61 23.14
CA SER A 49 -16.45 -37.26 23.41
C SER A 49 -16.42 -36.10 24.38
N LEU A 50 -15.88 -36.37 25.56
CA LEU A 50 -15.68 -35.41 26.63
C LEU A 50 -14.47 -34.54 26.26
N ASP A 51 -14.70 -33.32 25.78
CA ASP A 51 -13.76 -32.23 26.00
C ASP A 51 -14.51 -31.11 26.71
N GLY A 52 -14.16 -30.96 28.00
CA GLY A 52 -14.75 -30.00 28.90
C GLY A 52 -14.58 -28.57 28.40
N GLY A 53 -15.63 -27.78 28.57
CA GLY A 53 -15.57 -26.35 28.31
C GLY A 53 -14.53 -25.66 29.18
N LEU A 54 -13.75 -24.79 28.54
CA LEU A 54 -13.41 -23.48 29.05
C LEU A 54 -13.50 -22.54 27.85
N GLY A 55 -14.52 -21.67 27.87
CA GLY A 55 -14.67 -20.62 26.88
C GLY A 55 -13.42 -19.76 26.83
N VAL A 56 -12.87 -19.62 25.63
CA VAL A 56 -12.22 -18.38 25.25
C VAL A 56 -13.14 -17.75 24.22
N ASP A 57 -14.09 -16.94 24.71
CA ASP A 57 -14.68 -15.87 23.92
C ASP A 57 -13.54 -14.89 23.60
N GLY A 58 -12.80 -15.24 22.57
CA GLY A 58 -11.82 -14.40 21.95
C GLY A 58 -11.97 -14.68 20.47
N ALA A 59 -12.92 -14.00 19.84
CA ALA A 59 -12.82 -13.77 18.42
C ALA A 59 -11.42 -13.20 18.20
N VAL A 60 -10.50 -14.05 17.75
CA VAL A 60 -9.23 -13.58 17.22
C VAL A 60 -9.62 -12.72 16.05
N GLU A 61 -9.49 -11.41 16.19
CA GLU A 61 -9.50 -10.51 15.04
C GLU A 61 -8.39 -10.99 14.12
N THR A 62 -8.75 -11.81 13.14
CA THR A 62 -7.80 -12.26 12.14
C THR A 62 -7.65 -11.10 11.18
N CYS A 63 -6.73 -10.20 11.51
CA CYS A 63 -6.21 -9.27 10.53
C CYS A 63 -5.63 -10.08 9.38
N GLY A 64 -6.29 -9.98 8.24
CA GLY A 64 -6.03 -10.78 7.07
C GLY A 64 -5.59 -9.90 5.92
N TRP A 65 -4.97 -10.53 4.93
CA TRP A 65 -4.70 -9.88 3.67
C TRP A 65 -6.00 -9.76 2.87
N ALA A 66 -6.46 -8.53 2.61
CA ALA A 66 -7.61 -8.26 1.77
C ALA A 66 -7.19 -7.58 0.45
N PRO A 67 -7.88 -7.85 -0.67
CA PRO A 67 -7.65 -7.16 -1.93
C PRO A 67 -8.07 -5.68 -1.80
N PHE A 68 -7.20 -4.77 -2.21
CA PHE A 68 -7.45 -3.31 -2.16
C PHE A 68 -7.40 -2.66 -3.56
N ASN A 69 -7.87 -3.38 -4.58
CA ASN A 69 -7.77 -2.99 -5.98
C ASN A 69 -8.91 -2.07 -6.48
N GLY A 70 -9.61 -1.34 -5.58
CA GLY A 70 -10.83 -0.55 -5.82
C GLY A 70 -10.69 0.63 -6.79
N GLY A 71 -10.20 0.39 -8.01
CA GLY A 71 -10.00 1.40 -9.06
C GLY A 71 -8.70 1.27 -9.86
N ILE A 72 -7.75 0.43 -9.44
CA ILE A 72 -6.52 0.20 -10.22
C ILE A 72 -6.83 -0.72 -11.39
N VAL A 73 -6.58 -0.23 -12.60
CA VAL A 73 -6.76 -0.97 -13.85
C VAL A 73 -5.44 -1.02 -14.63
N GLY A 74 -5.20 -2.11 -15.37
CA GLY A 74 -4.10 -2.13 -16.36
C GLY A 74 -2.85 -2.92 -16.01
N GLY A 75 -2.92 -3.91 -15.12
CA GLY A 75 -1.87 -4.93 -14.97
C GLY A 75 -1.12 -4.87 -13.64
N VAL A 76 0.17 -5.22 -13.68
CA VAL A 76 1.03 -5.30 -12.48
C VAL A 76 1.29 -3.91 -11.92
N VAL A 77 1.13 -3.77 -10.61
CA VAL A 77 1.57 -2.57 -9.87
C VAL A 77 3.08 -2.57 -9.85
N ASN A 78 3.69 -1.52 -10.39
CA ASN A 78 5.14 -1.36 -10.43
C ASN A 78 5.67 -0.82 -9.10
N ALA A 79 5.08 0.27 -8.60
CA ALA A 79 5.48 0.92 -7.37
C ALA A 79 4.29 1.41 -6.54
N ILE A 80 4.49 1.52 -5.22
CA ILE A 80 3.57 2.15 -4.27
C ILE A 80 4.39 3.11 -3.39
N GLY A 81 3.93 4.35 -3.23
CA GLY A 81 4.55 5.36 -2.39
C GLY A 81 3.56 5.90 -1.36
N PHE A 82 3.93 5.89 -0.08
CA PHE A 82 3.12 6.44 1.00
C PHE A 82 3.53 7.89 1.30
N ASP A 83 2.58 8.82 1.23
CA ASP A 83 2.86 10.19 1.66
C ASP A 83 2.78 10.27 3.19
N LEU A 84 3.94 10.25 3.84
CA LEU A 84 4.03 10.29 5.31
C LEU A 84 3.59 11.63 5.91
N ARG A 85 3.33 12.66 5.10
CA ARG A 85 2.87 13.98 5.53
C ARG A 85 1.35 14.07 5.58
N THR A 86 0.66 13.26 4.78
CA THR A 86 -0.80 13.29 4.64
C THR A 86 -1.36 11.91 4.93
N LYS A 87 -2.01 11.74 6.09
CA LYS A 87 -2.59 10.45 6.50
C LYS A 87 -3.55 9.92 5.43
N GLY A 88 -3.39 8.64 5.06
CA GLY A 88 -4.24 7.98 4.07
C GLY A 88 -3.85 8.28 2.61
N ARG A 89 -2.92 9.20 2.36
CA ARG A 89 -2.49 9.48 1.00
C ARG A 89 -1.46 8.46 0.51
N VAL A 90 -1.81 7.79 -0.58
CA VAL A 90 -0.97 6.77 -1.22
C VAL A 90 -0.96 6.97 -2.73
N PHE A 91 0.21 6.81 -3.32
CA PHE A 91 0.42 6.80 -4.76
C PHE A 91 0.75 5.40 -5.23
N ALA A 92 0.31 5.05 -6.43
CA ALA A 92 0.68 3.79 -7.05
C ALA A 92 0.89 3.97 -8.55
N THR A 93 1.75 3.15 -9.15
CA THR A 93 1.97 3.13 -10.59
C THR A 93 1.67 1.73 -11.13
N ALA A 94 0.94 1.64 -12.24
CA ALA A 94 0.65 0.36 -12.89
C ALA A 94 0.60 0.57 -14.41
N GLY A 95 1.43 -0.18 -15.14
CA GLY A 95 1.70 0.12 -16.56
C GLY A 95 2.17 1.57 -16.72
N SER A 96 1.56 2.32 -17.65
CA SER A 96 1.84 3.75 -17.87
C SER A 96 0.91 4.69 -17.08
N ARG A 97 0.32 4.23 -15.97
CA ARG A 97 -0.65 5.00 -15.20
C ARG A 97 -0.12 5.32 -13.82
N THR A 98 -0.40 6.53 -13.36
CA THR A 98 -0.22 6.96 -11.98
C THR A 98 -1.58 7.05 -11.30
N TYR A 99 -1.67 6.58 -10.07
CA TYR A 99 -2.87 6.58 -9.25
C TYR A 99 -2.62 7.29 -7.93
N LEU A 100 -3.70 7.84 -7.38
CA LEU A 100 -3.72 8.48 -6.07
C LEU A 100 -4.93 7.97 -5.28
N SER A 101 -4.70 7.61 -4.03
CA SER A 101 -5.71 7.37 -3.00
C SER A 101 -5.52 8.39 -1.88
N ASP A 102 -6.62 8.87 -1.28
CA ASP A 102 -6.59 9.68 -0.05
C ASP A 102 -7.23 8.93 1.14
N ASP A 103 -7.57 7.65 0.96
CA ASP A 103 -8.29 6.80 1.92
C ASP A 103 -7.51 5.52 2.27
N GLY A 104 -6.18 5.56 2.20
CA GLY A 104 -5.32 4.45 2.59
C GLY A 104 -5.24 3.30 1.58
N GLY A 105 -5.77 3.50 0.38
CA GLY A 105 -5.80 2.51 -0.70
C GLY A 105 -7.15 1.83 -0.90
N ASP A 106 -8.20 2.26 -0.19
CA ASP A 106 -9.56 1.72 -0.35
C ASP A 106 -10.14 2.09 -1.72
N SER A 107 -9.89 3.31 -2.20
CA SER A 107 -10.27 3.76 -3.54
C SER A 107 -9.15 4.53 -4.25
N TRP A 108 -9.09 4.38 -5.58
CA TRP A 108 -8.02 4.95 -6.39
C TRP A 108 -8.56 5.79 -7.55
N ARG A 109 -7.98 6.98 -7.75
CA ARG A 109 -8.19 7.80 -8.95
C ARG A 109 -6.95 7.83 -9.83
N THR A 110 -7.12 7.67 -11.14
CA THR A 110 -6.02 7.88 -12.10
C THR A 110 -5.64 9.35 -12.14
N GLN A 111 -4.36 9.66 -11.95
CA GLN A 111 -3.77 10.99 -12.12
C GLN A 111 -3.35 11.22 -13.58
N SER A 112 -2.65 10.24 -14.18
CA SER A 112 -2.12 10.33 -15.55
C SER A 112 -2.06 8.97 -16.23
N ARG A 113 -1.86 8.97 -17.56
CA ARG A 113 -1.73 7.76 -18.40
C ARG A 113 -0.54 7.84 -19.37
N ASP A 114 0.47 8.63 -19.00
CA ASP A 114 1.43 9.15 -19.96
C ASP A 114 2.81 8.46 -19.88
N VAL A 115 3.23 8.07 -18.66
CA VAL A 115 4.60 7.60 -18.40
C VAL A 115 4.57 6.29 -17.63
N LEU A 116 5.41 5.33 -18.07
CA LEU A 116 5.68 4.11 -17.32
C LEU A 116 6.72 4.42 -16.23
N VAL A 117 6.25 4.46 -14.99
CA VAL A 117 7.09 4.66 -13.80
C VAL A 117 7.24 3.31 -13.09
N ARG A 118 8.49 2.84 -12.98
CA ARG A 118 8.86 1.55 -12.38
C ARG A 118 9.09 1.63 -10.88
N GLU A 119 9.70 2.72 -10.44
CA GLU A 119 9.97 3.02 -9.04
C GLU A 119 9.50 4.44 -8.75
N LEU A 120 8.98 4.67 -7.55
CA LEU A 120 8.43 5.95 -7.14
C LEU A 120 9.04 6.40 -5.81
N ASP A 121 9.57 7.61 -5.79
CA ASP A 121 10.04 8.30 -4.60
C ASP A 121 9.23 9.58 -4.36
N LEU A 122 8.99 9.88 -3.08
CA LEU A 122 8.20 11.03 -2.62
C LEU A 122 9.12 11.94 -1.78
N PRO A 123 9.76 12.95 -2.39
CA PRO A 123 10.59 13.91 -1.66
C PRO A 123 9.83 14.53 -0.50
N THR A 124 10.47 14.61 0.66
CA THR A 124 9.79 15.04 1.90
C THR A 124 9.54 16.55 2.00
N ASP A 125 10.25 17.36 1.21
CA ASP A 125 10.18 18.82 1.23
C ASP A 125 9.02 19.40 0.40
N ASP A 126 8.48 18.65 -0.57
CA ASP A 126 7.35 19.08 -1.42
C ASP A 126 6.25 18.01 -1.53
N PRO A 127 5.02 18.25 -1.01
CA PRO A 127 3.90 17.30 -1.09
C PRO A 127 3.30 17.12 -2.48
N GLU A 128 3.64 17.99 -3.43
CA GLU A 128 3.22 17.85 -4.81
C GLU A 128 4.25 17.09 -5.66
N SER A 129 5.49 16.98 -5.18
CA SER A 129 6.57 16.40 -5.96
C SER A 129 6.59 14.88 -5.88
N LEU A 130 6.78 14.26 -7.05
CA LEU A 130 7.07 12.84 -7.20
C LEU A 130 8.28 12.68 -8.11
N ILE A 131 9.15 11.72 -7.79
CA ILE A 131 10.29 11.34 -8.64
C ILE A 131 10.12 9.87 -9.02
N GLY A 132 10.32 9.58 -10.30
CA GLY A 132 10.14 8.25 -10.86
C GLY A 132 11.36 7.74 -11.60
N GLY A 133 11.67 6.46 -11.41
CA GLY A 133 12.52 5.71 -12.32
C GLY A 133 11.71 5.20 -13.50
N SER A 134 12.17 5.41 -14.72
CA SER A 134 11.50 4.97 -15.95
C SER A 134 12.47 4.27 -16.91
N PRO A 135 11.97 3.52 -17.91
CA PRO A 135 12.80 2.95 -18.96
C PRO A 135 13.62 3.99 -19.75
N ASP A 136 13.17 5.25 -19.75
CA ASP A 136 13.74 6.34 -20.54
C ASP A 136 14.51 7.37 -19.70
N GLY A 137 14.71 7.11 -18.41
CA GLY A 137 15.47 7.97 -17.50
C GLY A 137 14.74 8.28 -16.20
N ILE A 138 15.18 9.33 -15.52
CA ILE A 138 14.51 9.87 -14.34
C ILE A 138 13.42 10.83 -14.81
N VAL A 139 12.20 10.65 -14.30
CA VAL A 139 11.07 11.55 -14.52
C VAL A 139 10.66 12.20 -13.21
N ALA A 140 10.09 13.39 -13.28
CA ALA A 140 9.59 14.12 -12.12
C ALA A 140 8.24 14.76 -12.42
N SER A 141 7.42 14.84 -11.39
CA SER A 141 6.15 15.56 -11.36
C SER A 141 6.19 16.58 -10.22
N SER A 142 5.54 17.72 -10.42
CA SER A 142 5.32 18.76 -9.41
C SER A 142 3.84 19.01 -9.14
N ASP A 143 2.97 18.09 -9.55
CA ASP A 143 1.52 18.20 -9.48
C ASP A 143 0.85 16.87 -9.09
N ARG A 144 1.53 16.09 -8.25
CA ARG A 144 1.09 14.78 -7.74
C ARG A 144 0.88 13.74 -8.84
N GLY A 145 1.71 13.78 -9.87
CA GLY A 145 1.73 12.81 -10.95
C GLY A 145 0.63 13.02 -12.00
N GLN A 146 0.02 14.21 -12.06
CA GLN A 146 -0.88 14.59 -13.15
C GLN A 146 -0.11 14.83 -14.44
N THR A 147 1.06 15.45 -14.33
CA THR A 147 2.01 15.62 -15.44
C THR A 147 3.40 15.16 -15.02
N TRP A 148 4.14 14.65 -15.99
CA TRP A 148 5.51 14.14 -15.81
C TRP A 148 6.43 14.79 -16.83
N THR A 149 7.64 15.12 -16.38
CA THR A 149 8.70 15.68 -17.21
C THR A 149 9.98 14.86 -17.02
N THR A 150 10.73 14.65 -18.10
CA THR A 150 12.03 13.97 -17.98
C THR A 150 13.05 14.92 -17.37
N LEU A 151 13.69 14.47 -16.29
CA LEU A 151 14.64 15.27 -15.52
C LEU A 151 16.08 15.00 -15.94
N SER A 152 16.48 13.72 -16.06
CA SER A 152 17.87 13.33 -16.36
C SER A 152 17.98 11.87 -16.82
N LEU A 153 19.19 11.43 -17.17
CA LEU A 153 19.52 10.05 -17.59
C LEU A 153 18.71 9.57 -18.82
N ASN A 154 18.44 10.49 -19.77
CA ASN A 154 17.66 10.21 -20.96
C ASN A 154 18.15 8.97 -21.71
N GLY A 155 17.25 8.02 -21.97
CA GLY A 155 17.53 6.78 -22.69
C GLY A 155 18.24 5.71 -21.86
N LEU A 156 18.44 5.94 -20.56
CA LEU A 156 18.91 4.92 -19.63
C LEU A 156 17.74 4.38 -18.81
N ASN A 157 17.66 3.06 -18.75
CA ASN A 157 16.66 2.37 -17.94
C ASN A 157 17.00 2.53 -16.45
N VAL A 158 16.24 3.36 -15.75
CA VAL A 158 16.39 3.59 -14.31
C VAL A 158 15.40 2.71 -13.58
N THR A 159 15.92 1.86 -12.71
CA THR A 159 15.17 0.83 -12.00
C THR A 159 14.94 1.15 -10.53
N ALA A 160 15.75 2.02 -9.94
CA ALA A 160 15.56 2.53 -8.59
C ALA A 160 15.85 4.03 -8.51
N VAL A 161 15.08 4.75 -7.69
CA VAL A 161 15.31 6.16 -7.34
C VAL A 161 15.04 6.36 -5.86
N ALA A 162 15.81 7.23 -5.19
CA ALA A 162 15.57 7.61 -3.81
C ALA A 162 16.15 8.99 -3.49
N SER A 163 15.35 9.86 -2.87
CA SER A 163 15.82 11.12 -2.30
C SER A 163 16.47 10.91 -0.93
N ALA A 164 17.51 11.69 -0.65
CA ALA A 164 18.21 11.61 0.63
C ALA A 164 17.33 12.23 1.74
N PRO A 165 17.05 11.52 2.85
CA PRO A 165 16.22 12.06 3.93
C PRO A 165 16.80 13.32 4.60
N SER A 166 18.13 13.48 4.57
CA SER A 166 18.82 14.65 5.13
C SER A 166 18.77 15.88 4.23
N ASP A 167 18.61 15.67 2.92
CA ASP A 167 18.49 16.72 1.90
C ASP A 167 17.74 16.17 0.68
N PRO A 168 16.41 16.36 0.60
CA PRO A 168 15.59 15.81 -0.47
C PRO A 168 15.97 16.28 -1.88
N ARG A 169 16.80 17.32 -2.01
CA ARG A 169 17.36 17.78 -3.29
C ARG A 169 18.44 16.86 -3.84
N THR A 170 18.98 15.97 -3.02
CA THR A 170 19.94 14.96 -3.42
C THR A 170 19.19 13.66 -3.75
N VAL A 171 19.28 13.20 -5.00
CA VAL A 171 18.60 11.99 -5.49
C VAL A 171 19.63 10.97 -5.99
N TYR A 172 19.48 9.72 -5.56
CA TYR A 172 20.25 8.57 -6.03
C TYR A 172 19.42 7.76 -7.03
N ALA A 173 20.09 7.18 -8.05
CA ALA A 173 19.46 6.36 -9.07
C ALA A 173 20.35 5.17 -9.47
N ALA A 174 19.72 4.05 -9.86
CA ALA A 174 20.39 2.82 -10.29
C ALA A 174 19.65 2.09 -11.43
#